data_AF-A0A7C2R231-F1
#
_entry.id   AF-A0A7C2R231-F1
#
_cell.length_a   1.000
_cell.length_b   1.000
_cell.length_c   1.000
_cell.angle_alpha   90.00
_cell.angle_beta   90.00
_cell.angle_gamma   90.00
#
_symmetry.space_group_name_H-M   'P 1'
#
loop_
_entity.id
_entity.type
_entity.pdbx_description
1 polymer ?
#
loop_
_entity_poly.entity_id
_entity_poly.type
_entity_poly.pdbx_seq_one_letter_code
_entity_poly.pdbx_strand_id
1 'polypeptide(L)'
;MPSATPAWTDPGALACNLSSPVEVARRRWLGHLALGATLAGAGLFLAVRPAPAVRALLGLPAFLSALGYLQARRRLCVAYALRGVRDVGRPGDVVPVTDPAARAAQRRHARALLAAAAAVGAGVGLAAAGLG
;
A
#
# COMPACT_ATOMS: atom_id res chain seq x y z
N MET A 1 33.12 -7.35 12.01
CA MET A 1 31.84 -6.83 12.54
C MET A 1 30.73 -7.35 11.64
N PRO A 2 29.72 -8.10 12.15
CA PRO A 2 28.61 -8.49 11.31
C PRO A 2 27.88 -7.22 10.87
N SER A 3 27.89 -6.95 9.57
CA SER A 3 27.08 -5.90 8.97
C SER A 3 25.62 -6.19 9.31
N ALA A 4 25.01 -5.38 10.17
CA ALA A 4 23.59 -5.49 10.49
C ALA A 4 22.81 -5.43 9.18
N THR A 5 22.26 -6.57 8.76
CA THR A 5 21.26 -6.60 7.70
C THR A 5 20.17 -5.63 8.13
N PRO A 6 19.82 -4.62 7.31
CA PRO A 6 18.80 -3.68 7.71
C PRO A 6 17.50 -4.46 8.00
N ALA A 7 16.75 -4.10 9.04
CA ALA A 7 15.63 -4.91 9.56
C ALA A 7 14.55 -5.30 8.53
N TRP A 8 14.57 -4.71 7.33
CA TRP A 8 13.71 -5.04 6.20
C TRP A 8 14.20 -6.23 5.34
N THR A 9 15.48 -6.61 5.44
CA THR A 9 16.03 -7.84 4.83
C THR A 9 15.92 -9.06 5.72
N ASP A 10 15.47 -8.90 6.97
CA ASP A 10 15.24 -10.02 7.89
C ASP A 10 13.82 -10.59 7.68
N PRO A 11 13.66 -11.77 7.01
CA PRO A 11 12.36 -12.41 6.83
C PRO A 11 11.69 -12.84 8.16
N GLY A 12 12.40 -12.71 9.29
CA GLY A 12 11.90 -12.93 10.65
C GLY A 12 11.44 -11.67 11.39
N ALA A 13 11.57 -10.46 10.81
CA ALA A 13 11.08 -9.24 11.44
C ALA A 13 9.55 -9.33 11.60
N LEU A 14 9.06 -9.24 12.85
CA LEU A 14 7.65 -9.46 13.21
C LEU A 14 6.64 -8.64 12.40
N ALA A 15 7.06 -7.52 11.82
CA ALA A 15 6.24 -6.58 11.05
C ALA A 15 6.44 -6.64 9.53
N CYS A 16 7.41 -7.41 9.03
CA CYS A 16 7.69 -7.51 7.59
C CYS A 16 7.13 -8.84 7.06
N ASN A 17 6.59 -8.83 5.84
CA ASN A 17 6.13 -10.05 5.16
C ASN A 17 6.42 -10.06 3.66
N LEU A 18 7.21 -9.08 3.19
CA LEU A 18 7.52 -8.85 1.79
C LEU A 18 9.03 -8.81 1.56
N SER A 19 9.61 -9.97 1.31
CA SER A 19 11.06 -10.14 1.22
C SER A 19 11.58 -9.93 -0.22
N SER A 20 10.82 -10.39 -1.22
CA SER A 20 11.18 -10.33 -2.64
C SER A 20 11.30 -8.89 -3.16
N PRO A 21 12.46 -8.50 -3.75
CA PRO A 21 12.61 -7.23 -4.45
C PRO A 21 11.59 -7.03 -5.58
N VAL A 22 11.24 -8.11 -6.28
CA VAL A 22 10.29 -8.08 -7.41
C VAL A 22 8.89 -7.76 -6.90
N GLU A 23 8.44 -8.39 -5.82
CA GLU A 23 7.12 -8.10 -5.26
C GLU A 23 7.05 -6.67 -4.70
N VAL A 24 8.15 -6.14 -4.17
CA VAL A 24 8.23 -4.73 -3.76
C VAL A 24 8.21 -3.77 -4.94
N ALA A 25 8.94 -4.06 -6.01
CA ALA A 25 8.86 -3.31 -7.25
C ALA A 25 7.43 -3.32 -7.81
N ARG A 26 6.75 -4.46 -7.75
CA ARG A 26 5.34 -4.59 -8.16
C ARG A 26 4.41 -3.70 -7.33
N ARG A 27 4.57 -3.63 -6.01
CA ARG A 27 3.77 -2.72 -5.16
C ARG A 27 4.02 -1.24 -5.49
N ARG A 28 5.26 -0.86 -5.79
CA ARG A 28 5.60 0.50 -6.27
C ARG A 28 4.97 0.77 -7.63
N TRP A 29 5.07 -0.17 -8.56
CA TRP A 29 4.52 -0.03 -9.90
C TRP A 29 3.00 0.13 -9.90
N LEU A 30 2.29 -0.67 -9.10
CA LEU A 30 0.85 -0.46 -8.86
C LEU A 30 0.57 0.92 -8.26
N GLY A 31 1.45 1.39 -7.35
CA GLY A 31 1.40 2.74 -6.80
C GLY A 31 1.53 3.85 -7.87
N HIS A 32 2.46 3.67 -8.82
CA HIS A 32 2.66 4.56 -9.97
C HIS A 32 1.45 4.57 -10.91
N LEU A 33 0.90 3.40 -11.25
CA LEU A 33 -0.29 3.32 -12.10
C LEU A 33 -1.48 4.06 -11.49
N ALA A 34 -1.74 3.81 -10.20
CA ALA A 34 -2.84 4.47 -9.50
C ALA A 34 -2.61 5.98 -9.34
N LEU A 35 -1.35 6.41 -9.18
CA LEU A 35 -1.00 7.84 -9.19
C LEU A 35 -1.31 8.46 -10.55
N GLY A 36 -0.87 7.82 -11.64
CA GLY A 36 -1.15 8.27 -13.01
C GLY A 36 -2.65 8.39 -13.27
N ALA A 37 -3.44 7.39 -12.86
CA ALA A 37 -4.89 7.43 -12.95
C ALA A 37 -5.51 8.59 -12.14
N THR A 38 -4.98 8.87 -10.94
CA THR A 38 -5.42 10.00 -10.12
C THR A 38 -5.16 11.33 -10.84
N LEU A 39 -3.95 11.53 -11.38
CA LEU A 39 -3.56 12.76 -12.07
C LEU A 39 -4.34 12.97 -13.37
N ALA A 40 -4.51 11.90 -14.17
CA ALA A 40 -5.28 11.95 -15.40
C ALA A 40 -6.75 12.26 -15.13
N GLY A 41 -7.36 11.61 -14.13
CA GLY A 41 -8.73 11.90 -13.71
C GLY A 41 -8.90 13.32 -13.19
N ALA A 42 -7.95 13.83 -12.39
CA ALA A 42 -7.96 15.22 -11.93
C ALA A 42 -7.91 16.20 -13.11
N GLY A 43 -7.01 16.00 -14.07
CA GLY A 43 -6.93 16.81 -15.27
C GLY A 43 -8.22 16.80 -16.09
N LEU A 44 -8.84 15.62 -16.26
CA LEU A 44 -10.14 15.50 -16.93
C LEU A 44 -11.25 16.26 -16.19
N PHE A 45 -11.29 16.16 -14.86
CA PHE A 45 -12.33 16.80 -14.04
C PHE A 45 -12.23 18.32 -14.03
N LEU A 46 -11.04 18.89 -14.26
CA LEU A 46 -10.88 20.33 -14.50
C LEU A 46 -11.57 20.78 -15.80
N ALA A 47 -11.55 19.94 -16.84
CA ALA A 47 -12.19 20.27 -18.12
C ALA A 47 -13.72 20.09 -18.08
N VAL A 48 -14.20 18.96 -17.55
CA VAL A 48 -15.62 18.59 -17.63
C VAL A 48 -16.44 19.04 -16.42
N ARG A 49 -15.77 19.45 -15.32
CA ARG A 49 -16.38 19.95 -14.07
C ARG A 49 -17.59 19.12 -13.60
N PRO A 50 -17.40 17.82 -13.33
CA PRO A 50 -18.51 16.96 -12.93
C PRO A 50 -18.98 17.31 -11.52
N ALA A 51 -20.14 16.77 -11.13
CA ALA A 51 -20.71 17.00 -9.80
C ALA A 51 -19.72 16.65 -8.68
N PRO A 52 -19.75 17.36 -7.51
CA PRO A 52 -18.81 17.15 -6.41
C PRO A 52 -18.66 15.69 -5.96
N ALA A 53 -19.76 14.94 -5.92
CA ALA A 53 -19.77 13.53 -5.58
C ALA A 53 -18.94 12.66 -6.54
N VAL A 54 -18.94 13.00 -7.83
CA VAL A 54 -18.13 12.31 -8.85
C VAL A 54 -16.65 12.66 -8.67
N ARG A 55 -16.34 13.92 -8.35
CA ARG A 55 -14.96 14.36 -8.08
C ARG A 55 -14.37 13.64 -6.87
N ALA A 56 -15.17 13.38 -5.85
CA ALA A 56 -14.74 12.65 -4.65
C ALA A 56 -14.21 11.24 -4.97
N LEU A 57 -14.64 10.62 -6.08
CA LEU A 57 -14.15 9.30 -6.51
C LEU A 57 -12.66 9.29 -6.86
N LEU A 58 -12.02 10.45 -7.09
CA LEU A 58 -10.55 10.56 -7.22
C LEU A 58 -9.80 10.09 -5.96
N GLY A 59 -10.48 10.05 -4.82
CA GLY A 59 -9.92 9.48 -3.59
C GLY A 59 -9.57 8.00 -3.71
N LEU A 60 -10.27 7.23 -4.55
CA LEU A 60 -10.03 5.79 -4.72
C LEU A 60 -8.67 5.47 -5.37
N PRO A 61 -8.33 5.99 -6.57
CA PRO A 61 -7.01 5.77 -7.14
C PRO A 61 -5.90 6.39 -6.27
N ALA A 62 -6.16 7.50 -5.56
CA ALA A 62 -5.21 8.06 -4.61
C ALA A 62 -4.93 7.12 -3.42
N PHE A 63 -5.98 6.51 -2.85
CA PHE A 63 -5.86 5.47 -1.83
C PHE A 63 -4.99 4.30 -2.31
N LEU A 64 -5.27 3.77 -3.50
CA LEU A 64 -4.51 2.66 -4.08
C LEU A 64 -3.04 3.04 -4.32
N SER A 65 -2.78 4.28 -4.73
CA SER A 65 -1.42 4.79 -4.90
C SER A 65 -0.66 4.80 -3.57
N ALA A 66 -1.24 5.43 -2.53
CA ALA A 66 -0.65 5.47 -1.20
C ALA A 66 -0.44 4.08 -0.62
N LEU A 67 -1.43 3.19 -0.78
CA LEU A 67 -1.38 1.81 -0.34
C LEU A 67 -0.22 1.04 -1.00
N GLY A 68 0.01 1.22 -2.31
CA GLY A 68 1.14 0.61 -3.03
C GLY A 68 2.50 1.08 -2.50
N TYR A 69 2.70 2.40 -2.40
CA TYR A 69 3.96 2.96 -1.90
C TYR A 69 4.24 2.63 -0.44
N LEU A 70 3.22 2.68 0.42
CA LEU A 70 3.37 2.34 1.83
C LEU A 70 3.71 0.86 2.01
N GLN A 71 3.05 -0.05 1.29
CA GLN A 71 3.39 -1.49 1.34
C GLN A 71 4.83 -1.72 0.87
N ALA A 72 5.26 -1.03 -0.19
CA ALA A 72 6.63 -1.11 -0.69
C ALA A 72 7.68 -0.55 0.28
N ARG A 73 7.38 0.58 0.94
CA ARG A 73 8.27 1.23 1.92
C ARG A 73 8.40 0.39 3.18
N ARG A 74 7.29 -0.16 3.68
CA ARG A 74 7.25 -0.92 4.93
C ARG A 74 7.59 -2.41 4.76
N ARG A 75 7.81 -2.89 3.52
CA ARG A 75 7.96 -4.32 3.19
C ARG A 75 6.85 -5.18 3.81
N LEU A 76 5.63 -4.64 3.80
CA LEU A 76 4.46 -5.26 4.39
C LEU A 76 3.32 -5.22 3.39
N CYS A 77 2.92 -6.39 2.91
CA CYS A 77 1.70 -6.57 2.15
C CYS A 77 0.51 -6.83 3.08
N VAL A 78 -0.55 -6.03 2.92
CA VAL A 78 -1.78 -6.13 3.70
C VAL A 78 -2.46 -7.48 3.46
N ALA A 79 -2.55 -7.93 2.21
CA ALA A 79 -3.19 -9.20 1.86
C ALA A 79 -2.47 -10.41 2.47
N TYR A 80 -1.14 -10.39 2.52
CA TYR A 80 -0.34 -11.43 3.16
C TYR A 80 -0.52 -11.42 4.69
N ALA A 81 -0.56 -10.25 5.31
CA ALA A 81 -0.80 -10.12 6.74
C ALA A 81 -2.19 -10.67 7.15
N LEU A 82 -3.21 -10.41 6.34
CA LEU A 82 -4.56 -10.94 6.57
C LEU A 82 -4.62 -12.47 6.39
N ARG A 83 -3.94 -13.00 5.37
CA ARG A 83 -3.82 -14.44 5.12
C ARG A 83 -2.90 -15.18 6.10
N GLY A 84 -2.09 -14.45 6.87
CA GLY A 84 -1.10 -15.04 7.78
C GLY A 84 0.04 -15.74 7.04
N VAL A 85 0.45 -15.19 5.90
CA VAL A 85 1.56 -15.71 5.08
C VAL A 85 2.64 -14.64 4.90
N ARG A 86 3.83 -15.07 4.45
CA ARG A 86 4.94 -14.18 4.09
C ARG A 86 5.61 -14.67 2.81
N ASP A 87 6.10 -13.73 2.02
CA ASP A 87 6.91 -13.99 0.84
C ASP A 87 8.32 -14.47 1.24
N VAL A 88 8.83 -15.47 0.52
CA VAL A 88 10.17 -16.08 0.76
C VAL A 88 11.16 -15.84 -0.38
N GLY A 89 11.01 -14.75 -1.13
CA GLY A 89 12.03 -14.26 -2.06
C GLY A 89 11.77 -14.54 -3.53
N ARG A 90 10.83 -15.43 -3.87
CA ARG A 90 10.34 -15.63 -5.25
C ARG A 90 8.90 -15.11 -5.37
N PRO A 91 8.56 -14.41 -6.46
CA PRO A 91 7.20 -13.89 -6.65
C PRO A 91 6.16 -15.01 -6.55
N GLY A 92 5.23 -14.88 -5.61
CA GLY A 92 4.16 -15.86 -5.42
C GLY A 92 4.49 -17.01 -4.46
N ASP A 93 5.78 -17.24 -4.16
CA ASP A 93 6.20 -18.23 -3.16
C ASP A 93 6.00 -17.65 -1.77
N VAL A 94 4.96 -18.14 -1.10
CA VAL A 94 4.60 -17.72 0.26
C VAL A 94 4.59 -18.89 1.21
N VAL A 95 5.03 -18.66 2.44
CA VAL A 95 4.94 -19.64 3.53
C VAL A 95 4.02 -19.14 4.64
N PRO A 96 3.34 -20.04 5.37
CA PRO A 96 2.60 -19.66 6.56
C PRO A 96 3.51 -19.01 7.60
N VAL A 97 3.04 -17.94 8.23
CA VAL A 97 3.64 -17.41 9.45
C VAL A 97 3.13 -18.29 10.58
N THR A 98 3.98 -19.01 11.31
CA THR A 98 3.57 -19.95 12.37
C THR A 98 3.45 -19.28 13.73
N ASP A 99 4.29 -18.29 14.00
CA ASP A 99 4.29 -17.53 15.25
C ASP A 99 3.02 -16.64 15.38
N PRO A 100 2.19 -16.85 16.42
CA PRO A 100 1.01 -16.02 16.67
C PRO A 100 1.35 -14.55 16.96
N ALA A 101 2.50 -14.26 17.59
CA ALA A 101 2.91 -12.90 17.89
C ALA A 101 3.24 -12.13 16.60
N ALA A 102 3.99 -12.75 15.68
CA ALA A 102 4.23 -12.23 14.33
C ALA A 102 2.92 -11.99 13.56
N ARG A 103 1.99 -12.95 13.54
CA ARG A 103 0.67 -12.76 12.87
C ARG A 103 -0.08 -11.55 13.44
N ALA A 104 -0.12 -11.42 14.76
CA ALA A 104 -0.81 -10.31 15.42
C ALA A 104 -0.14 -8.97 15.10
N ALA A 105 1.19 -8.91 15.11
CA ALA A 105 1.96 -7.73 14.74
C ALA A 105 1.70 -7.32 13.28
N GLN A 106 1.80 -8.27 12.32
CA GLN A 106 1.51 -8.02 10.91
C GLN A 106 0.09 -7.47 10.70
N ARG A 107 -0.91 -8.02 11.39
CA ARG A 107 -2.30 -7.51 11.31
C ARG A 107 -2.43 -6.08 11.85
N ARG A 108 -1.77 -5.76 12.97
CA ARG A 108 -1.77 -4.39 13.52
C ARG A 108 -1.13 -3.41 12.54
N HIS A 109 0.05 -3.74 12.01
CA HIS A 109 0.73 -2.88 11.04
C HIS A 109 -0.04 -2.75 9.73
N ALA A 110 -0.70 -3.83 9.26
CA ALA A 110 -1.53 -3.79 8.06
C ALA A 110 -2.74 -2.86 8.23
N ARG A 111 -3.38 -2.87 9.40
CA ARG A 111 -4.47 -1.93 9.73
C ARG A 111 -3.98 -0.48 9.77
N ALA A 112 -2.83 -0.22 10.41
CA ALA A 112 -2.24 1.12 10.46
C ALA A 112 -1.90 1.64 9.06
N LEU A 113 -1.38 0.76 8.19
CA LEU A 113 -1.06 1.08 6.81
C LEU A 113 -2.32 1.37 5.98
N LEU A 114 -3.37 0.53 6.11
CA LEU A 114 -4.66 0.76 5.48
C LEU A 114 -5.28 2.09 5.93
N ALA A 115 -5.24 2.40 7.23
CA ALA A 115 -5.75 3.66 7.76
C ALA A 115 -4.99 4.87 7.20
N ALA A 116 -3.66 4.79 7.14
CA ALA A 116 -2.84 5.86 6.55
C ALA A 116 -3.13 6.06 5.05
N ALA A 117 -3.25 4.97 4.28
CA ALA A 117 -3.64 5.06 2.87
C ALA A 117 -5.06 5.62 2.71
N ALA A 118 -6.01 5.20 3.56
CA ALA A 118 -7.39 5.68 3.53
C ALA A 118 -7.48 7.17 3.84
N ALA A 119 -6.67 7.67 4.78
CA ALA A 119 -6.57 9.11 5.07
C ALA A 119 -6.10 9.90 3.85
N VAL A 120 -5.11 9.40 3.10
CA VAL A 120 -4.66 10.03 1.83
C VAL A 120 -5.79 10.04 0.81
N GLY A 121 -6.46 8.91 0.59
CA GLY A 121 -7.58 8.83 -0.35
C GLY A 121 -8.72 9.77 0.03
N ALA A 122 -9.10 9.80 1.30
CA ALA A 122 -10.12 10.71 1.83
C ALA A 122 -9.72 12.17 1.63
N GLY A 123 -8.47 12.54 1.94
CA GLY A 123 -7.96 13.90 1.73
C GLY A 123 -8.05 14.35 0.27
N VAL A 124 -7.64 13.49 -0.68
CA VAL A 124 -7.75 13.78 -2.11
C VAL A 124 -9.20 13.87 -2.57
N GLY A 125 -10.05 12.94 -2.13
CA GLY A 125 -11.48 12.95 -2.48
C GLY A 125 -12.20 14.21 -1.98
N LEU A 126 -11.96 14.60 -0.73
CA LEU A 126 -12.51 15.83 -0.14
C LEU A 126 -12.01 17.07 -0.87
N ALA A 127 -10.70 17.16 -1.15
CA ALA A 127 -10.13 18.27 -1.91
C ALA A 127 -10.76 18.37 -3.31
N ALA A 128 -10.85 17.24 -4.03
CA ALA A 128 -11.46 17.20 -5.36
C ALA A 128 -12.95 17.57 -5.34
N ALA A 129 -13.69 17.17 -4.32
CA ALA A 129 -15.09 17.57 -4.15
C ALA A 129 -15.24 19.07 -3.91
N GLY A 130 -14.31 19.68 -3.16
CA GLY A 130 -14.30 21.09 -2.78
C GLY A 130 -13.75 22.06 -3.85
N LEU A 131 -13.09 21.57 -4.90
CA LEU A 131 -12.70 22.38 -6.07
C LEU A 131 -13.97 22.78 -6.85
N GLY A 132 -14.66 23.83 -6.41
CA GLY A 132 -15.85 24.42 -7.04
C GLY A 132 -15.49 25.61 -7.90
#